data_AF-A0A497TEB5-F1
#
_entry.id   AF-A0A497TEB5-F1
#
_cell.length_a   1.000
_cell.length_b   1.000
_cell.length_c   1.000
_cell.angle_alpha   90.00
_cell.angle_beta   90.00
_cell.angle_gamma   90.00
#
_symmetry.space_group_name_H-M   'P 1'
#
loop_
_entity.id
_entity.type
_entity.pdbx_description
1 polymer ?
#
loop_
_entity_poly.entity_id
_entity_poly.type
_entity_poly.pdbx_seq_one_letter_code
_entity_poly.pdbx_strand_id
1 'polypeptide(L)'
;MARKKKLKSEEIRTLLTKEEVILSKERTILSFARTALAFIGVGIVIINIFIDNLFSVIIGLSLIVFGFVELFSSYKKLNEHRKKMDEIKKMLEEDI
;
A
#
# COMPACT_ATOMS: atom_id res chain seq x y z
N MET A 1 11.89 -41.39 7.76
CA MET A 1 12.16 -40.00 8.21
C MET A 1 12.38 -38.99 7.08
N ALA A 2 13.02 -39.34 5.95
CA ALA A 2 13.32 -38.40 4.86
C ALA A 2 12.08 -37.71 4.21
N ARG A 3 10.96 -38.43 4.06
CA ARG A 3 9.71 -37.89 3.47
C ARG A 3 9.08 -36.76 4.31
N LYS A 4 9.12 -36.88 5.65
CA LYS A 4 8.56 -35.89 6.58
C LYS A 4 9.39 -34.59 6.59
N LYS A 5 10.72 -34.70 6.44
CA LYS A 5 11.62 -33.55 6.31
C LYS A 5 11.44 -32.79 5.00
N LYS A 6 11.10 -33.51 3.92
CA LYS A 6 10.83 -32.92 2.60
C LYS A 6 9.51 -32.14 2.58
N LEU A 7 8.43 -32.70 3.14
CA LEU A 7 7.15 -32.00 3.31
C LEU A 7 7.31 -30.71 4.13
N LYS A 8 8.00 -30.79 5.28
CA LYS A 8 8.27 -29.61 6.11
C LYS A 8 9.05 -28.52 5.35
N SER A 9 9.93 -28.89 4.42
CA SER A 9 10.65 -27.93 3.59
C SER A 9 9.78 -27.27 2.52
N GLU A 10 8.82 -28.01 1.96
CA GLU A 10 7.86 -27.50 0.97
C GLU A 10 6.87 -26.53 1.60
N GLU A 11 6.45 -26.82 2.83
CA GLU A 11 5.55 -25.98 3.62
C GLU A 11 6.20 -24.65 4.01
N ILE A 12 7.45 -24.68 4.50
CA ILE A 12 8.24 -23.47 4.79
C ILE A 12 8.45 -22.64 3.52
N ARG A 13 8.78 -23.27 2.38
CA ARG A 13 8.91 -22.58 1.10
C ARG A 13 7.61 -21.90 0.67
N THR A 14 6.48 -22.56 0.86
CA THR A 14 5.17 -22.00 0.54
C THR A 14 4.86 -20.78 1.40
N LEU A 15 5.25 -20.79 2.67
CA LEU A 15 5.07 -19.66 3.58
C LEU A 15 5.94 -18.46 3.19
N LEU A 16 7.22 -18.70 2.90
CA LEU A 16 8.14 -17.66 2.45
C LEU A 16 7.64 -16.99 1.16
N THR A 17 7.18 -17.78 0.18
CA THR A 17 6.61 -17.24 -1.06
C THR A 17 5.38 -16.38 -0.80
N LYS A 18 4.50 -16.76 0.14
CA LYS A 18 3.35 -15.94 0.52
C LYS A 18 3.79 -14.61 1.13
N GLU A 19 4.75 -14.63 2.04
CA GLU A 19 5.29 -13.44 2.70
C GLU A 19 5.93 -12.47 1.70
N GLU A 20 6.71 -12.97 0.74
CA GLU A 20 7.28 -12.17 -0.34
C GLU A 20 6.21 -11.47 -1.20
N VAL A 21 5.12 -12.18 -1.52
CA VAL A 21 3.99 -11.61 -2.27
C VAL A 21 3.33 -10.47 -1.49
N ILE A 22 3.24 -10.60 -0.16
CA ILE A 22 2.65 -9.57 0.70
C ILE A 22 3.55 -8.36 0.80
N LEU A 23 4.84 -8.56 1.09
CA LEU A 23 5.84 -7.49 1.13
C LEU A 23 5.89 -6.71 -0.19
N SER A 24 5.79 -7.42 -1.33
CA SER A 24 5.73 -6.79 -2.65
C SER A 24 4.47 -5.92 -2.82
N LYS A 25 3.31 -6.38 -2.33
CA LYS A 25 2.05 -5.60 -2.34
C LYS A 25 2.13 -4.37 -1.44
N GLU A 26 2.63 -4.52 -0.21
CA GLU A 26 2.80 -3.39 0.71
C GLU A 26 3.72 -2.32 0.12
N ARG A 27 4.84 -2.72 -0.49
CA ARG A 27 5.74 -1.79 -1.17
C ARG A 27 5.05 -1.03 -2.30
N THR A 28 4.19 -1.71 -3.05
CA THR A 28 3.41 -1.10 -4.13
C THR A 28 2.44 -0.06 -3.58
N ILE A 29 1.70 -0.40 -2.52
CA ILE A 29 0.76 0.52 -1.85
C ILE A 29 1.50 1.74 -1.28
N LEU A 30 2.66 1.53 -0.66
CA LEU A 30 3.49 2.62 -0.15
C LEU A 30 3.99 3.55 -1.27
N SER A 31 4.30 3.00 -2.45
CA SER A 31 4.65 3.80 -3.62
C SER A 31 3.49 4.69 -4.07
N PHE A 32 2.25 4.17 -4.08
CA PHE A 32 1.04 4.96 -4.36
C PHE A 32 0.77 6.03 -3.30
N ALA A 33 1.01 5.74 -2.03
CA ALA A 33 0.89 6.76 -0.98
C ALA A 33 1.90 7.90 -1.18
N ARG A 34 3.12 7.57 -1.65
CA ARG A 34 4.14 8.58 -1.97
C ARG A 34 3.75 9.45 -3.17
N THR A 35 3.19 8.88 -4.23
CA THR A 35 2.72 9.66 -5.39
C THR A 35 1.57 10.59 -5.00
N ALA A 36 0.64 10.12 -4.18
CA ALA A 36 -0.44 10.92 -3.64
C ALA A 36 0.08 12.13 -2.83
N LEU A 37 1.08 11.93 -1.96
CA LEU A 37 1.73 13.03 -1.22
C LEU A 37 2.43 14.03 -2.15
N ALA A 38 3.06 13.55 -3.22
CA ALA A 38 3.69 14.42 -4.22
C ALA A 38 2.64 15.30 -4.92
N PHE A 39 1.48 14.75 -5.29
CA PHE A 39 0.38 15.52 -5.88
C PHE A 39 -0.14 16.61 -4.93
N ILE A 40 -0.29 16.31 -3.64
CA ILE A 40 -0.67 17.30 -2.63
C ILE A 40 0.38 18.41 -2.54
N GLY A 41 1.66 18.04 -2.45
CA GLY A 41 2.76 19.00 -2.38
C GLY A 41 2.81 19.93 -3.61
N VAL A 42 2.69 19.38 -4.81
CA VAL A 42 2.66 20.16 -6.06
C VAL A 42 1.46 21.09 -6.09
N GLY A 43 0.27 20.62 -5.69
CA GLY A 43 -0.93 21.46 -5.63
C GLY A 43 -0.78 22.65 -4.67
N ILE A 44 -0.17 22.44 -3.50
CA ILE A 44 0.14 23.51 -2.53
C ILE A 44 1.12 24.52 -3.12
N VAL A 45 2.18 24.06 -3.78
CA VAL A 45 3.20 24.94 -4.41
C VAL A 45 2.57 25.79 -5.52
N ILE A 46 1.71 25.21 -6.36
CA ILE A 46 1.02 25.93 -7.43
C ILE A 46 0.14 27.05 -6.86
N ILE A 47 -0.64 26.76 -5.82
CA ILE A 47 -1.49 27.76 -5.15
C ILE A 47 -0.64 28.88 -4.57
N ASN A 48 0.49 28.55 -3.94
CA ASN A 48 1.33 29.52 -3.26
C ASN A 48 2.06 30.47 -4.24
N ILE A 49 2.57 29.95 -5.36
CA ILE A 49 3.30 30.75 -6.35
C ILE A 49 2.35 31.56 -7.24
N PHE A 50 1.18 31.02 -7.59
CA PHE A 50 0.27 31.62 -8.57
C PHE A 50 -1.07 32.00 -7.95
N ILE A 51 -1.05 32.61 -6.76
CA ILE A 51 -2.26 32.93 -6.00
C ILE A 51 -3.18 33.94 -6.70
N ASP A 52 -2.61 34.83 -7.51
CA ASP A 52 -3.36 35.87 -8.24
C ASP A 52 -4.13 35.30 -9.44
N ASN A 53 -3.82 34.09 -9.89
CA ASN A 53 -4.50 33.44 -11.01
C ASN A 53 -5.52 32.41 -10.49
N LEU A 54 -6.81 32.75 -10.63
CA LEU A 54 -7.93 31.90 -10.23
C LEU A 54 -7.86 30.50 -10.84
N PHE A 55 -7.38 30.35 -12.09
CA PHE A 55 -7.21 29.05 -12.73
C PHE A 55 -6.16 28.20 -12.02
N SER A 56 -5.02 28.79 -11.64
CA SER A 56 -3.97 28.09 -10.90
C SER A 56 -4.45 27.61 -9.53
N VAL A 57 -5.26 28.43 -8.85
CA VAL A 57 -5.85 28.05 -7.56
C VAL A 57 -6.80 26.86 -7.71
N ILE A 58 -7.68 26.86 -8.73
CA ILE A 58 -8.61 25.75 -9.00
C ILE A 58 -7.84 24.45 -9.33
N ILE A 59 -6.80 24.54 -10.16
CA ILE A 59 -5.97 23.38 -10.53
C ILE A 59 -5.23 22.84 -9.31
N GLY A 60 -4.62 23.70 -8.50
CA GLY A 60 -3.93 23.28 -7.29
C GLY A 60 -4.86 22.64 -6.27
N LEU A 61 -6.07 23.18 -6.07
CA LEU A 61 -7.10 22.58 -5.23
C LEU A 61 -7.53 21.20 -5.75
N SER A 62 -7.70 21.06 -7.06
CA SER A 62 -8.05 19.79 -7.70
C SER A 62 -6.96 18.75 -7.50
N LEU A 63 -5.68 19.13 -7.62
CA LEU A 63 -4.53 18.26 -7.35
C LEU A 63 -4.45 17.82 -5.89
N ILE A 64 -4.73 18.74 -4.95
CA ILE A 64 -4.77 18.42 -3.52
C ILE A 64 -5.89 17.42 -3.23
N VAL A 65 -7.11 17.67 -3.73
CA VAL A 65 -8.25 16.76 -3.54
C VAL A 65 -7.95 15.39 -4.13
N PHE A 66 -7.41 15.34 -5.36
CA PHE A 66 -7.02 14.08 -6.00
C PHE A 66 -5.97 13.32 -5.18
N GLY A 67 -4.94 14.03 -4.71
CA GLY A 67 -3.92 13.45 -3.84
C GLY A 67 -4.49 12.91 -2.52
N PHE A 68 -5.44 13.61 -1.89
CA PHE A 68 -6.12 13.09 -0.69
C PHE A 68 -6.97 11.85 -0.98
N VAL A 69 -7.70 11.82 -2.10
CA VAL A 69 -8.49 10.65 -2.51
C VAL A 69 -7.59 9.43 -2.75
N GLU A 70 -6.48 9.62 -3.48
CA GLU A 70 -5.52 8.54 -3.76
C GLU A 70 -4.82 8.07 -2.47
N LEU A 71 -4.44 9.00 -1.59
CA LEU A 71 -3.82 8.67 -0.30
C LEU A 71 -4.77 7.85 0.57
N PHE A 72 -6.04 8.25 0.65
CA PHE A 72 -7.05 7.54 1.44
C PHE A 72 -7.36 6.16 0.86
N SER A 73 -7.47 6.05 -0.46
CA SER A 73 -7.65 4.77 -1.16
C SER A 73 -6.47 3.84 -0.90
N SER A 74 -5.24 4.35 -0.99
CA SER A 74 -4.02 3.61 -0.70
C SER A 74 -3.96 3.13 0.75
N TYR A 75 -4.30 4.00 1.71
CA TYR A 75 -4.37 3.65 3.13
C TYR A 75 -5.42 2.58 3.43
N LYS A 76 -6.62 2.69 2.84
CA LYS A 76 -7.70 1.71 3.01
C LYS A 76 -7.27 0.35 2.46
N LYS A 77 -6.65 0.33 1.28
CA LYS A 77 -6.15 -0.89 0.63
C LYS A 77 -5.07 -1.58 1.45
N LEU A 78 -4.18 -0.82 2.10
CA LEU A 78 -3.20 -1.37 3.04
C LEU A 78 -3.89 -2.08 4.21
N ASN A 79 -4.92 -1.47 4.78
CA ASN A 79 -5.60 -1.98 5.97
C ASN A 79 -6.40 -3.26 5.69
N GLU A 80 -7.05 -3.35 4.52
CA GLU A 80 -7.74 -4.57 4.08
C GLU A 80 -6.77 -5.72 3.80
N HIS A 81 -5.60 -5.43 3.24
CA HIS A 81 -4.57 -6.43 3.00
C HIS A 81 -3.92 -6.93 4.29
N ARG A 82 -3.77 -6.06 5.30
CA ARG A 82 -3.26 -6.43 6.62
C ARG A 82 -4.23 -7.36 7.38
N LYS A 83 -5.54 -7.05 7.38
CA LYS A 83 -6.55 -7.84 8.09
C LYS A 83 -6.74 -9.26 7.54
N LYS A 84 -6.78 -9.42 6.22
CA LYS A 84 -6.83 -10.75 5.59
C LYS A 84 -5.57 -11.58 5.88
N MET A 85 -4.47 -10.90 6.21
CA MET A 85 -3.20 -11.53 6.54
C MET A 85 -3.17 -12.05 7.98
N ASP A 86 -3.65 -11.27 8.95
CA ASP A 86 -3.74 -11.74 10.35
C ASP A 86 -4.62 -12.98 10.47
N GLU A 87 -5.66 -13.09 9.64
CA GLU A 87 -6.56 -14.25 9.60
C GLU A 87 -5.88 -15.48 8.98
N ILE A 88 -5.16 -15.33 7.86
CA ILE A 88 -4.39 -16.41 7.24
C ILE A 88 -3.25 -16.87 8.15
N LYS A 89 -2.59 -15.95 8.86
CA LYS A 89 -1.49 -16.28 9.79
C LYS A 89 -2.00 -17.04 11.01
N LYS A 90 -3.17 -16.68 11.55
CA LYS A 90 -3.83 -17.41 12.64
C LYS A 90 -4.27 -18.82 12.24
N MET A 91 -4.87 -18.99 11.07
CA MET A 91 -5.22 -20.31 10.54
C MET A 91 -3.97 -21.20 10.36
N LEU A 92 -2.84 -20.60 10.01
CA LEU A 92 -1.57 -21.30 9.83
C LEU A 92 -0.85 -21.65 11.14
N GLU A 93 -1.00 -20.86 12.20
CA GLU A 93 -0.49 -21.20 13.53
C GLU A 93 -1.33 -22.29 14.22
N GLU A 94 -2.60 -22.48 13.81
CA GLU A 94 -3.46 -23.56 14.30
C GLU A 94 -3.14 -24.93 13.66
N ASP A 95 -2.54 -24.94 12.46
CA ASP A 95 -2.24 -26.17 11.69
C ASP A 95 -0.81 -26.74 11.91
N ILE A 96 0.06 -26.04 12.67
CA ILE A 96 1.47 -26.44 12.94
C ILE A 96 1.64 -27.13 14.29
#